data_AF-A0A3D2QBZ2-F1
#
_entry.id   AF-A0A3D2QBZ2-F1
#
_cell.length_a   1.000
_cell.length_b   1.000
_cell.length_c   1.000
_cell.angle_alpha   90.00
_cell.angle_beta   90.00
_cell.angle_gamma   90.00
#
_symmetry.space_group_name_H-M   'P 1'
#
loop_
_entity.id
_entity.type
_entity.pdbx_description
1 polymer ?
#
loop_
_entity_poly.entity_id
_entity_poly.type
_entity_poly.pdbx_seq_one_letter_code
_entity_poly.pdbx_strand_id
1 'polypeptide(L)'
;GGADELRQHRLSLLDVGTGSGAILLSLLALLPDAAGTALDISPAALAVAKENARNLGVAERAEFLESDLLARVPSGRRYDVIVSNPPYIP
;
A
#
# COMPACT_ATOMS: atom_id res chain seq x y z
N GLY A 1 29.97 4.94 -6.47
CA GLY A 1 29.62 4.24 -5.22
C GLY A 1 28.66 5.11 -4.43
N GLY A 2 27.49 4.60 -4.08
CA GLY A 2 26.39 5.32 -3.42
C GLY A 2 25.16 5.55 -4.31
N ALA A 3 25.35 6.04 -5.54
CA ALA A 3 24.24 6.32 -6.46
C ALA A 3 23.66 5.07 -7.16
N ASP A 4 24.44 3.99 -7.31
CA ASP A 4 23.99 2.73 -7.95
C ASP A 4 23.23 1.81 -6.99
N GLU A 5 23.46 1.89 -5.68
CA GLU A 5 22.75 1.07 -4.69
C GLU A 5 21.29 1.54 -4.50
N LEU A 6 21.03 2.85 -4.66
CA LEU A 6 19.68 3.41 -4.64
C LEU A 6 18.83 2.98 -5.85
N ARG A 7 19.45 2.53 -6.95
CA ARG A 7 18.74 2.16 -8.18
C ARG A 7 18.25 0.72 -8.21
N GLN A 8 18.56 -0.10 -7.20
CA GLN A 8 18.17 -1.52 -7.17
C GLN A 8 17.14 -1.88 -6.09
N HIS A 9 16.76 -0.94 -5.21
CA HIS A 9 15.76 -1.20 -4.18
C HIS A 9 14.36 -0.85 -4.68
N ARG A 10 13.52 -1.87 -4.86
CA ARG A 10 12.09 -1.69 -5.18
C ARG A 10 11.41 -1.00 -4.01
N LEU A 11 10.90 0.23 -4.20
CA LEU A 11 10.27 0.99 -3.12
C LEU A 11 9.09 0.21 -2.51
N SER A 12 9.13 0.01 -1.20
CA SER A 12 8.10 -0.70 -0.44
C SER A 12 7.22 0.27 0.34
N LEU A 13 5.93 0.30 -0.02
CA LEU A 13 4.94 1.21 0.53
C LEU A 13 3.97 0.48 1.48
N LEU A 14 3.51 1.16 2.53
CA LEU A 14 2.41 0.71 3.39
C LEU A 14 1.33 1.80 3.46
N ASP A 15 0.08 1.45 3.19
CA ASP A 15 -1.08 2.34 3.36
C ASP A 15 -2.00 1.81 4.46
N VAL A 16 -2.13 2.56 5.56
CA VAL A 16 -2.90 2.18 6.75
C VAL A 16 -4.28 2.84 6.71
N GLY A 17 -5.33 2.03 6.64
CA GLY A 17 -6.71 2.50 6.45
C GLY A 17 -6.97 2.86 4.98
N THR A 18 -6.63 1.95 4.08
CA THR A 18 -6.53 2.21 2.64
C THR A 18 -7.87 2.60 1.99
N GLY A 19 -9.01 2.21 2.58
CA GLY A 19 -10.33 2.48 2.03
C GLY A 19 -10.47 1.93 0.61
N SER A 20 -10.72 2.82 -0.36
CA SER A 20 -10.79 2.47 -1.78
C SER A 20 -9.43 2.25 -2.46
N GLY A 21 -8.32 2.40 -1.74
CA GLY A 21 -6.96 2.30 -2.28
C GLY A 21 -6.43 3.60 -2.88
N ALA A 22 -7.12 4.73 -2.74
CA ALA A 22 -6.83 5.96 -3.49
C ALA A 22 -5.35 6.39 -3.40
N ILE A 23 -4.75 6.36 -2.21
CA ILE A 23 -3.36 6.79 -2.02
C ILE A 23 -2.39 5.74 -2.57
N LEU A 24 -2.47 4.50 -2.08
CA LEU A 24 -1.55 3.45 -2.50
C LEU A 24 -1.56 3.24 -4.02
N LEU A 25 -2.74 3.14 -4.63
CA LEU A 25 -2.87 2.83 -6.06
C LEU A 25 -2.39 4.00 -6.93
N SER A 26 -2.58 5.24 -6.50
CA SER A 26 -2.01 6.41 -7.18
C SER A 26 -0.48 6.40 -7.12
N LEU A 27 0.10 6.06 -5.96
CA LEU A 27 1.54 5.93 -5.82
C LEU A 27 2.09 4.81 -6.70
N LEU A 28 1.42 3.65 -6.75
CA LEU A 28 1.83 2.56 -7.63
C LEU A 28 1.73 2.94 -9.11
N ALA A 29 0.72 3.71 -9.51
CA ALA A 29 0.60 4.19 -10.89
C ALA A 29 1.74 5.17 -11.28
N LEU A 30 2.16 6.02 -10.34
CA LEU A 30 3.22 7.03 -10.56
C LEU A 30 4.64 6.48 -10.37
N LEU A 31 4.79 5.37 -9.63
CA LEU A 31 6.06 4.73 -9.31
C LEU A 31 6.05 3.30 -9.85
N PRO A 32 6.46 3.07 -11.12
CA PRO A 32 6.41 1.76 -11.76
C PRO A 32 7.20 0.68 -11.01
N ASP A 33 8.31 1.08 -10.38
CA ASP A 33 9.20 0.22 -9.62
C ASP A 33 8.85 0.15 -8.12
N ALA A 34 7.66 0.60 -7.71
CA ALA A 34 7.18 0.44 -6.34
C ALA A 34 6.23 -0.76 -6.20
N ALA A 35 6.16 -1.31 -4.99
CA ALA A 35 5.12 -2.23 -4.57
C ALA A 35 4.60 -1.85 -3.19
N GLY A 36 3.36 -2.25 -2.90
CA GLY A 36 2.63 -1.72 -1.76
C GLY A 36 1.84 -2.78 -1.01
N THR A 37 1.68 -2.58 0.29
CA THR A 37 0.69 -3.28 1.11
C THR A 37 -0.41 -2.30 1.53
N ALA A 38 -1.66 -2.67 1.29
CA ALA A 38 -2.85 -1.92 1.67
C ALA A 38 -3.51 -2.61 2.87
N LEU A 39 -3.66 -1.89 3.98
CA LEU A 39 -4.33 -2.37 5.19
C LEU A 39 -5.67 -1.69 5.35
N ASP A 40 -6.70 -2.48 5.66
CA ASP A 40 -7.96 -1.94 6.16
C ASP A 40 -8.60 -2.94 7.13
N ILE A 41 -9.36 -2.44 8.10
CA ILE A 41 -10.14 -3.30 9.00
C ILE A 41 -11.39 -3.82 8.30
N SER A 42 -11.85 -3.16 7.23
CA SER A 42 -13.05 -3.50 6.49
C SER A 42 -12.72 -4.42 5.29
N PRO A 43 -13.20 -5.68 5.29
CA PRO A 43 -13.06 -6.56 4.12
C PRO A 43 -13.74 -5.98 2.87
N ALA A 44 -14.82 -5.23 3.06
CA ALA A 44 -15.54 -4.57 1.97
C ALA A 44 -14.72 -3.44 1.33
N ALA A 45 -14.00 -2.66 2.14
CA ALA A 45 -13.08 -1.64 1.63
C ALA A 45 -11.96 -2.29 0.80
N LEU A 46 -11.36 -3.37 1.31
CA LEU A 46 -10.35 -4.12 0.57
C LEU A 46 -10.87 -4.72 -0.74
N ALA A 47 -12.14 -5.14 -0.81
CA ALA A 47 -12.74 -5.61 -2.06
C ALA A 47 -12.80 -4.48 -3.11
N VAL A 48 -13.21 -3.28 -2.69
CA VAL A 48 -13.21 -2.09 -3.55
C VAL A 48 -11.79 -1.72 -3.99
N ALA A 49 -10.83 -1.71 -3.07
CA ALA A 49 -9.43 -1.41 -3.39
C ALA A 49 -8.82 -2.42 -4.37
N LYS A 50 -9.13 -3.72 -4.23
CA LYS A 50 -8.72 -4.78 -5.18
C LYS A 50 -9.31 -4.58 -6.57
N GLU A 51 -10.57 -4.16 -6.67
CA GLU A 51 -11.19 -3.84 -7.95
C GLU A 51 -10.54 -2.62 -8.61
N ASN A 52 -10.34 -1.55 -7.85
CA ASN A 52 -9.66 -0.35 -8.34
C ASN A 52 -8.23 -0.65 -8.82
N ALA A 53 -7.49 -1.50 -8.10
CA ALA A 53 -6.15 -1.90 -8.47
C ALA A 53 -6.10 -2.66 -9.80
N ARG A 54 -7.11 -3.51 -10.07
CA ARG A 54 -7.27 -4.21 -11.36
C ARG A 54 -7.58 -3.21 -12.47
N ASN A 55 -8.53 -2.30 -12.23
CA ASN A 55 -8.93 -1.27 -13.21
C ASN A 55 -7.76 -0.33 -13.59
N LEU A 56 -6.86 -0.06 -12.63
CA LEU A 56 -5.66 0.75 -12.84
C LEU A 56 -4.45 -0.05 -13.36
N GLY A 57 -4.54 -1.38 -13.50
CA GLY A 57 -3.44 -2.21 -13.97
C GLY A 57 -2.26 -2.33 -12.99
N VAL A 58 -2.47 -2.08 -11.70
CA VAL A 58 -1.42 -2.11 -10.67
C VAL A 58 -1.58 -3.26 -9.66
N ALA A 59 -2.58 -4.13 -9.84
CA ALA A 59 -2.91 -5.21 -8.92
C ALA A 59 -1.73 -6.13 -8.58
N GLU A 60 -0.89 -6.49 -9.56
CA GLU A 60 0.29 -7.36 -9.37
C GLU A 60 1.35 -6.77 -8.43
N ARG A 61 1.28 -5.47 -8.13
CA ARG A 61 2.21 -4.75 -7.24
C ARG A 61 1.57 -4.36 -5.90
N ALA A 62 0.31 -4.75 -5.67
CA ALA A 62 -0.44 -4.45 -4.45
C ALA A 62 -0.79 -5.72 -3.67
N GLU A 63 -0.39 -5.78 -2.41
CA GLU A 63 -0.87 -6.75 -1.42
C GLU A 63 -2.00 -6.13 -0.61
N PHE A 64 -3.03 -6.90 -0.29
CA PHE A 64 -4.19 -6.45 0.49
C PHE A 64 -4.35 -7.32 1.72
N LEU A 65 -4.29 -6.71 2.89
CA LEU A 65 -4.33 -7.40 4.17
C LEU A 65 -5.39 -6.79 5.08
N GLU A 66 -6.34 -7.61 5.51
CA GLU A 66 -7.30 -7.23 6.55
C GLU A 66 -6.55 -7.11 7.87
N SER A 67 -6.57 -5.92 8.47
CA SER A 67 -5.82 -5.62 9.68
C SER A 67 -6.45 -4.46 10.44
N ASP A 68 -6.56 -4.61 11.76
CA ASP A 68 -6.75 -3.46 12.65
C ASP A 68 -5.40 -2.72 12.77
N LEU A 69 -5.30 -1.58 12.09
CA LEU A 69 -4.05 -0.83 11.96
C LEU A 69 -2.90 -1.77 11.58
N LEU A 70 -1.83 -1.84 12.39
CA LEU A 70 -0.65 -2.66 12.14
C LEU A 70 -0.73 -4.08 12.73
N ALA A 71 -1.84 -4.47 13.37
CA ALA A 71 -1.93 -5.69 14.18
C ALA A 71 -1.61 -6.98 13.41
N ARG A 72 -1.84 -7.02 12.09
CA ARG A 72 -1.52 -8.18 11.24
C ARG A 72 -0.22 -8.04 10.45
N VAL A 73 0.49 -6.92 10.56
CA VAL A 73 1.77 -6.72 9.87
C VAL A 73 2.83 -7.60 10.54
N PRO A 74 3.54 -8.47 9.79
CA PRO A 74 4.58 -9.32 10.37
C PRO A 74 5.67 -8.51 11.07
N SER A 75 6.05 -8.92 12.28
CA SER A 75 7.13 -8.30 13.02
C SER A 75 8.44 -8.33 12.22
N GLY A 76 9.15 -7.20 12.19
CA GLY A 76 10.39 -7.06 11.43
C GLY A 76 10.21 -6.73 9.95
N ARG A 77 8.98 -6.73 9.42
CA ARG A 77 8.71 -6.20 8.08
C ARG A 77 9.01 -4.70 8.06
N ARG A 78 9.78 -4.25 7.07
CA ARG A 78 10.15 -2.85 6.87
C ARG A 78 9.49 -2.32 5.61
N TYR A 79 9.13 -1.06 5.66
CA TYR A 79 8.60 -0.29 4.55
C TYR A 79 9.43 0.98 4.43
N ASP A 80 9.67 1.43 3.21
CA ASP A 80 10.39 2.68 2.94
C ASP A 80 9.48 3.89 3.20
N VAL A 81 8.19 3.72 2.94
CA VAL A 81 7.15 4.74 3.12
C VAL A 81 5.95 4.13 3.81
N ILE A 82 5.47 4.79 4.86
CA ILE A 82 4.18 4.50 5.49
C ILE A 82 3.30 5.73 5.31
N VAL A 83 2.11 5.53 4.75
CA VAL A 83 1.08 6.55 4.56
C VAL A 83 -0.20 6.14 5.27
N SER A 84 -0.99 7.12 5.68
CA SER A 84 -2.32 6.91 6.24
C SER A 84 -3.13 8.18 6.07
N ASN A 85 -4.43 8.01 5.80
CA ASN A 85 -5.40 9.09 5.78
C ASN A 85 -6.56 8.71 6.71
N PRO A 86 -6.37 8.80 8.04
CA PRO A 86 -7.35 8.34 9.01
C PRO A 86 -8.63 9.20 8.98
N PRO A 87 -9.77 8.70 9.50
CA PRO A 87 -10.98 9.49 9.61
C PRO A 87 -10.77 10.72 10.52
N TYR A 88 -11.39 11.84 10.15
CA TYR A 88 -11.23 13.14 10.82
C TYR A 88 -12.46 13.59 11.63
N ILE A 89 -13.41 12.68 11.86
CA ILE A 89 -14.71 13.00 12.47
C ILE A 89 -14.76 12.41 13.90
N PRO A 90 -15.21 13.17 14.92
CA PRO A 90 -15.41 12.68 16.29
C PRO A 90 -16.52 11.63 16.43
#